data_AF-A0A0E0MIJ7-F1
#
_entry.id   AF-A0A0E0MIJ7-F1
#
_cell.length_a   1.000
_cell.length_b   1.000
_cell.length_c   1.000
_cell.angle_alpha   90.00
_cell.angle_beta   90.00
_cell.angle_gamma   90.00
#
_symmetry.space_group_name_H-M   'P 1'
#
loop_
_entity.id
_entity.type
_entity.pdbx_description
1 polymer ?
#
loop_
_entity_poly.entity_id
_entity_poly.type
_entity_poly.pdbx_seq_one_letter_code
_entity_poly.pdbx_strand_id
1 'polypeptide(L)'
;MAFTVARLVETFIGLACIVVADLVFQPAARPSTKATAQLERCLAALTGCFNDYRRGRETKVQEQVALLERCVAEAAGEPHFPWSPPFPASSYHKVAGSLGRMAHLLYLYTQALAVIHPNPMPAADEHATQRFHCLVSASLERSAALLLRLSISSRNEEDLEAGIRVSSNSSDTCCCDDDEAPEMLVRSFLSQQQQQDQGAALASIGFCMGEMAKEALQLEAYMLDLTLLSH
;
A
#
# COMPACT_ATOMS: atom_id res chain seq x y z
N MET A 1 -47.02 15.51 24.92
CA MET A 1 -46.03 14.48 24.55
C MET A 1 -46.09 14.11 23.06
N ALA A 2 -47.26 13.98 22.42
CA ALA A 2 -47.33 13.62 20.99
C ALA A 2 -46.77 14.68 20.02
N PHE A 3 -46.99 15.97 20.28
CA PHE A 3 -46.50 17.06 19.41
C PHE A 3 -44.97 17.18 19.36
N THR A 4 -44.31 16.97 20.51
CA THR A 4 -42.84 16.99 20.61
C THR A 4 -42.21 15.78 19.92
N VAL A 5 -42.84 14.60 20.02
CA VAL A 5 -42.39 13.40 19.31
C VAL A 5 -42.54 13.56 17.80
N ALA A 6 -43.66 14.14 17.33
CA ALA A 6 -43.86 14.40 15.90
C ALA A 6 -42.78 15.33 15.30
N ARG A 7 -42.44 16.41 16.00
CA ARG A 7 -41.37 17.33 15.57
C ARG A 7 -39.98 16.70 15.61
N LEU A 8 -39.73 15.80 16.57
CA LEU A 8 -38.49 15.04 16.64
C LEU A 8 -38.37 14.04 15.48
N VAL A 9 -39.46 13.35 15.14
CA VAL A 9 -39.48 12.41 14.01
C VAL A 9 -39.34 13.15 12.68
N GLU A 10 -40.01 14.29 12.50
CA GLU A 10 -39.90 15.12 11.30
C GLU A 10 -38.46 15.62 11.08
N THR A 11 -37.80 16.11 12.13
CA THR A 11 -36.39 16.53 12.07
C THR A 11 -35.44 15.37 11.84
N PHE A 12 -35.69 14.21 12.44
CA PHE A 12 -34.90 13.00 12.21
C PHE A 12 -35.02 12.51 10.77
N ILE A 13 -36.22 12.48 10.20
CA ILE A 13 -36.44 12.12 8.79
C ILE A 13 -35.72 13.13 7.89
N GLY A 14 -35.85 14.43 8.16
CA GLY A 14 -35.15 15.48 7.40
C GLY A 14 -33.64 15.30 7.43
N LEU A 15 -33.05 15.05 8.60
CA LEU A 15 -31.61 14.79 8.75
C LEU A 15 -31.19 13.49 8.05
N ALA A 16 -31.96 12.41 8.20
CA ALA A 16 -31.69 11.14 7.54
C ALA A 16 -31.72 11.28 6.01
N CYS A 17 -32.69 12.01 5.47
CA CYS A 17 -32.77 12.31 4.04
C CYS A 17 -31.57 13.11 3.54
N ILE A 18 -31.11 14.11 4.31
CA ILE A 18 -29.89 14.87 3.95
C ILE A 18 -28.66 13.96 3.97
N VAL A 19 -28.47 13.14 5.01
CA VAL A 19 -27.33 12.23 5.10
C VAL A 19 -27.35 11.19 3.98
N VAL A 20 -28.51 10.62 3.67
CA VAL A 20 -28.65 9.67 2.55
C VAL A 20 -28.40 10.37 1.21
N ALA A 21 -28.94 11.58 1.02
CA ALA A 21 -28.69 12.37 -0.19
C ALA A 21 -27.20 12.71 -0.33
N ASP A 22 -26.52 13.14 0.74
CA ASP A 22 -25.09 13.41 0.72
C ASP A 22 -24.27 12.15 0.42
N LEU A 23 -24.62 10.99 0.98
CA LEU A 23 -23.93 9.73 0.68
C LEU A 23 -24.16 9.24 -0.76
N VAL A 24 -25.36 9.45 -1.30
CA VAL A 24 -25.73 9.06 -2.67
C VAL A 24 -25.14 10.03 -3.71
N PHE A 25 -25.19 11.33 -3.44
CA PHE A 25 -24.79 12.39 -4.38
C PHE A 25 -23.35 12.89 -4.16
N GLN A 26 -22.69 12.55 -3.06
CA GLN A 26 -21.25 12.81 -2.84
C GLN A 26 -20.50 11.50 -2.55
N PRO A 27 -20.23 10.67 -3.59
CA PRO A 27 -19.44 9.43 -3.45
C PRO A 27 -18.04 9.65 -2.84
N ALA A 28 -17.50 10.86 -2.97
CA ALA A 28 -16.22 11.26 -2.39
C ALA A 28 -16.25 11.36 -0.85
N ALA A 29 -17.42 11.58 -0.25
CA ALA A 29 -17.60 11.63 1.20
C ALA A 29 -17.74 10.24 1.84
N ARG A 30 -17.88 9.18 1.02
CA ARG A 30 -18.05 7.81 1.49
C ARG A 30 -16.80 7.32 2.23
N PRO A 31 -16.92 6.80 3.46
CA PRO A 31 -15.78 6.26 4.22
C PRO A 31 -14.94 5.22 3.44
N SER A 32 -15.54 4.42 2.57
CA SER A 32 -14.83 3.49 1.68
C SER A 32 -13.87 4.20 0.73
N THR A 33 -14.30 5.33 0.13
CA THR A 33 -13.47 6.17 -0.75
C THR A 33 -12.31 6.78 0.03
N LYS A 34 -12.55 7.20 1.28
CA LYS A 34 -11.52 7.69 2.19
C LYS A 34 -10.49 6.59 2.53
N ALA A 35 -10.93 5.35 2.75
CA ALA A 35 -10.03 4.22 2.96
C ALA A 35 -9.14 3.93 1.74
N THR A 36 -9.72 3.97 0.53
CA THR A 36 -8.94 3.83 -0.73
C THR A 36 -7.93 4.96 -0.93
N ALA A 37 -8.35 6.21 -0.71
CA ALA A 37 -7.44 7.36 -0.78
C ALA A 37 -6.33 7.28 0.28
N GLN A 38 -6.62 6.78 1.47
CA GLN A 38 -5.62 6.57 2.50
C GLN A 38 -4.66 5.43 2.15
N LEU A 39 -5.13 4.37 1.50
CA LEU A 39 -4.29 3.29 1.00
C LEU A 39 -3.31 3.79 -0.09
N GLU A 40 -3.77 4.65 -1.00
CA GLU A 40 -2.92 5.31 -1.99
C GLU A 40 -1.78 6.09 -1.32
N ARG A 41 -2.09 6.86 -0.26
CA ARG A 41 -1.08 7.58 0.51
C ARG A 41 -0.08 6.65 1.20
N CYS A 42 -0.53 5.49 1.69
CA CYS A 42 0.36 4.50 2.29
C CYS A 42 1.34 3.94 1.27
N LEU A 43 0.86 3.56 0.08
CA LEU A 43 1.70 3.07 -1.01
C LEU A 43 2.69 4.15 -1.46
N ALA A 44 2.24 5.38 -1.67
CA ALA A 44 3.11 6.49 -2.04
C ALA A 44 4.18 6.78 -0.97
N ALA A 45 3.82 6.73 0.32
CA ALA A 45 4.77 6.89 1.42
C ALA A 45 5.82 5.77 1.42
N LEU A 46 5.39 4.52 1.18
CA LEU A 46 6.26 3.36 1.12
C LEU A 46 7.22 3.43 -0.08
N THR A 47 6.72 3.70 -1.29
CA THR A 47 7.56 3.93 -2.48
C THR A 47 8.55 5.06 -2.26
N GLY A 48 8.12 6.15 -1.60
CA GLY A 48 8.99 7.25 -1.22
C GLY A 48 10.09 6.88 -0.21
N CYS A 49 9.94 5.79 0.56
CA CYS A 49 10.99 5.27 1.44
C CYS A 49 12.03 4.44 0.67
N PHE A 50 11.62 3.72 -0.37
CA PHE A 50 12.54 2.94 -1.20
C PHE A 50 13.41 3.82 -2.09
N ASN A 51 12.84 4.90 -2.64
CA ASN A 51 13.58 5.86 -3.46
C ASN A 51 14.60 6.70 -2.66
N ASP A 52 14.42 6.84 -1.35
CA ASP A 52 15.30 7.62 -0.47
C ASP A 52 15.30 6.95 0.91
N TYR A 53 16.32 6.11 1.17
CA TYR A 53 16.54 5.36 2.42
C TYR A 53 16.90 6.25 3.62
N ARG A 54 16.18 7.35 3.79
CA ARG A 54 16.37 8.28 4.88
C ARG A 54 15.65 7.79 6.14
N ARG A 55 16.42 7.70 7.21
CA ARG A 55 15.94 7.38 8.57
C ARG A 55 14.76 8.28 8.98
N GLY A 56 13.73 7.68 9.58
CA GLY A 56 12.53 8.36 10.06
C GLY A 56 11.43 8.53 9.01
N ARG A 57 11.55 7.91 7.82
CA ARG A 57 10.43 7.84 6.86
C ARG A 57 9.54 6.61 7.11
N GLU A 58 10.11 5.55 7.67
CA GLU A 58 9.40 4.35 8.09
C GLU A 58 8.31 4.64 9.15
N THR A 59 8.55 5.60 10.05
CA THR A 59 7.56 6.04 11.03
C THR A 59 6.37 6.73 10.36
N LYS A 60 6.60 7.47 9.27
CA LYS A 60 5.52 8.07 8.48
C LYS A 60 4.67 6.99 7.83
N VAL A 61 5.28 5.93 7.31
CA VAL A 61 4.52 4.79 6.76
C VAL A 61 3.67 4.14 7.85
N GLN A 62 4.22 3.93 9.05
CA GLN A 62 3.47 3.40 10.19
C GLN A 62 2.30 4.30 10.60
N GLU A 63 2.50 5.62 10.65
CA GLU A 63 1.42 6.58 10.89
C GLU A 63 0.33 6.50 9.82
N GLN A 64 0.71 6.42 8.54
CA GLN A 64 -0.26 6.28 7.45
C GLN A 64 -1.03 4.95 7.54
N VAL A 65 -0.37 3.85 7.94
CA VAL A 65 -1.01 2.55 8.15
C VAL A 65 -2.01 2.59 9.31
N ALA A 66 -1.67 3.25 10.43
CA ALA A 66 -2.60 3.44 11.55
C ALA A 66 -3.84 4.27 11.12
N LEU A 67 -3.64 5.29 10.29
CA LEU A 67 -4.75 6.05 9.70
C LEU A 67 -5.57 5.21 8.72
N LEU A 68 -4.94 4.31 7.97
CA LEU A 68 -5.63 3.37 7.08
C LEU A 68 -6.53 2.44 7.88
N GLU A 69 -6.03 1.82 8.94
CA GLU A 69 -6.83 0.94 9.81
C GLU A 69 -8.06 1.66 10.39
N ARG A 70 -7.88 2.93 10.79
CA ARG A 70 -9.01 3.77 11.22
C ARG A 70 -10.03 4.00 10.11
N CYS A 71 -9.57 4.35 8.90
CA CYS A 71 -10.47 4.55 7.76
C CYS A 71 -11.21 3.25 7.39
N VAL A 72 -10.55 2.10 7.51
CA VAL A 72 -11.13 0.78 7.29
C VAL A 72 -12.18 0.45 8.33
N ALA A 73 -11.96 0.79 9.60
CA ALA A 73 -12.96 0.64 10.66
C ALA A 73 -14.18 1.54 10.43
N GLU A 74 -13.96 2.79 10.00
CA GLU A 74 -15.04 3.73 9.63
C GLU A 74 -15.84 3.18 8.42
N ALA A 75 -15.17 2.63 7.41
CA ALA A 75 -15.80 2.03 6.23
C ALA A 75 -16.51 0.70 6.50
N ALA A 76 -16.03 -0.11 7.44
CA ALA A 76 -16.70 -1.33 7.87
C ALA A 76 -18.03 -1.04 8.61
N GLY A 77 -18.17 0.15 9.18
CA GLY A 77 -19.39 0.62 9.82
C GLY A 77 -20.45 1.17 8.84
N GLU A 78 -20.16 1.19 7.53
CA GLU A 78 -21.13 1.69 6.56
C GLU A 78 -22.39 0.83 6.50
N PRO A 79 -23.57 1.46 6.36
CA PRO A 79 -24.79 0.71 6.09
C PRO A 79 -24.66 0.00 4.74
N HIS A 80 -25.11 -1.25 4.68
CA HIS A 80 -25.08 -2.03 3.45
C HIS A 80 -26.10 -1.46 2.46
N PHE A 81 -25.62 -0.97 1.32
CA PHE A 81 -26.50 -0.49 0.26
C PHE A 81 -26.83 -1.65 -0.70
N PRO A 82 -28.10 -1.89 -1.05
CA PRO A 82 -28.51 -2.98 -1.94
C PRO A 82 -27.89 -2.95 -3.34
N TRP A 83 -27.39 -1.80 -3.77
CA TRP A 83 -26.85 -1.54 -5.11
C TRP A 83 -25.32 -1.41 -5.13
N SER A 84 -24.63 -1.67 -4.01
CA SER A 84 -23.16 -1.65 -3.96
C SER A 84 -22.61 -2.89 -3.26
N PRO A 85 -21.48 -3.46 -3.72
CA PRO A 85 -20.86 -4.58 -3.02
C PRO A 85 -20.45 -4.20 -1.58
N PRO A 86 -20.36 -5.19 -0.67
CA PRO A 86 -19.83 -4.99 0.68
C PRO A 86 -18.45 -4.35 0.64
N PHE A 87 -18.15 -3.47 1.59
CA PHE A 87 -16.78 -3.03 1.78
C PHE A 87 -15.89 -4.20 2.23
N PRO A 88 -14.81 -4.56 1.49
CA PRO A 88 -13.99 -5.74 1.79
C PRO A 88 -12.97 -5.45 2.90
N ALA A 89 -13.45 -5.17 4.12
CA ALA A 89 -12.63 -4.76 5.26
C ALA A 89 -11.50 -5.73 5.58
N SER A 90 -11.74 -7.05 5.46
CA SER A 90 -10.72 -8.07 5.68
C SER A 90 -9.54 -7.97 4.73
N SER A 91 -9.78 -7.61 3.47
CA SER A 91 -8.74 -7.48 2.45
C SER A 91 -7.91 -6.22 2.70
N TYR A 92 -8.55 -5.11 3.05
CA TYR A 92 -7.82 -3.92 3.50
C TYR A 92 -6.97 -4.17 4.75
N HIS A 93 -7.44 -4.99 5.70
CA HIS A 93 -6.63 -5.38 6.87
C HIS A 93 -5.39 -6.19 6.48
N LYS A 94 -5.50 -7.12 5.52
CA LYS A 94 -4.33 -7.87 5.01
C LYS A 94 -3.31 -6.92 4.36
N VAL A 95 -3.79 -5.98 3.55
CA VAL A 95 -2.97 -4.95 2.90
C VAL A 95 -2.30 -4.05 3.94
N ALA A 96 -3.05 -3.52 4.91
CA ALA A 96 -2.52 -2.70 5.99
C ALA A 96 -1.44 -3.44 6.82
N GLY A 97 -1.70 -4.71 7.16
CA GLY A 97 -0.74 -5.55 7.85
C GLY A 97 0.54 -5.81 7.04
N SER A 98 0.43 -5.99 5.73
CA SER A 98 1.57 -6.13 4.81
C SER A 98 2.42 -4.85 4.76
N LEU A 99 1.78 -3.69 4.59
CA LEU A 99 2.43 -2.38 4.62
C LEU A 99 3.14 -2.12 5.96
N GLY A 100 2.51 -2.50 7.07
CA GLY A 100 3.11 -2.42 8.42
C GLY A 100 4.35 -3.30 8.57
N ARG A 101 4.32 -4.53 8.05
CA ARG A 101 5.50 -5.43 8.02
C ARG A 101 6.63 -4.86 7.18
N MET A 102 6.33 -4.34 5.98
CA MET A 102 7.34 -3.69 5.14
C MET A 102 7.96 -2.48 5.83
N ALA A 103 7.17 -1.65 6.52
CA ALA A 103 7.69 -0.52 7.29
C ALA A 103 8.61 -0.97 8.44
N HIS A 104 8.28 -2.07 9.12
CA HIS A 104 9.13 -2.63 10.18
C HIS A 104 10.45 -3.20 9.61
N LEU A 105 10.39 -3.91 8.48
CA LEU A 105 11.59 -4.41 7.80
C LEU A 105 12.47 -3.27 7.29
N LEU A 106 11.88 -2.18 6.78
CA LEU A 106 12.59 -0.96 6.41
C LEU A 106 13.31 -0.32 7.61
N TYR A 107 12.65 -0.27 8.78
CA TYR A 107 13.28 0.19 10.01
C TYR A 107 14.53 -0.64 10.35
N LEU A 108 14.40 -1.98 10.34
CA LEU A 108 15.50 -2.89 10.63
C LEU A 108 16.62 -2.77 9.58
N TYR A 109 16.28 -2.65 8.30
CA TYR A 109 17.22 -2.44 7.20
C TYR A 109 18.02 -1.15 7.37
N THR A 110 17.36 -0.02 7.64
CA THR A 110 18.03 1.28 7.86
C THR A 110 18.86 1.29 9.16
N GLN A 111 18.47 0.50 10.17
CA GLN A 111 19.25 0.31 11.38
C GLN A 111 20.52 -0.51 11.09
N ALA A 112 20.40 -1.62 10.37
CA ALA A 112 21.53 -2.46 9.98
C ALA A 112 22.51 -1.71 9.07
N LEU A 113 22.01 -0.91 8.11
CA LEU A 113 22.83 -0.02 7.29
C LEU A 113 23.65 0.96 8.12
N ALA A 114 23.06 1.56 9.16
CA ALA A 114 23.78 2.51 10.00
C ALA A 114 24.92 1.87 10.82
N VAL A 115 24.84 0.56 11.10
CA VAL A 115 25.90 -0.19 11.79
C VAL A 115 27.11 -0.42 10.88
N ILE A 116 26.93 -0.45 9.55
CA ILE A 116 28.00 -0.68 8.55
C ILE A 116 28.81 0.61 8.22
N HIS A 117 28.48 1.76 8.86
CA HIS A 117 29.08 3.13 8.77
C HIS A 117 28.48 4.13 7.74
N PRO A 118 28.65 5.47 7.92
CA PRO A 118 27.90 6.56 7.26
C PRO A 118 28.56 7.14 5.99
N ASN A 119 29.45 6.39 5.33
CA ASN A 119 30.07 6.77 4.04
C ASN A 119 29.76 5.64 3.04
N PRO A 120 29.71 5.92 1.71
CA PRO A 120 28.94 5.13 0.76
C PRO A 120 29.36 3.67 0.77
N MET A 121 28.35 2.81 0.69
CA MET A 121 28.38 1.36 0.56
C MET A 121 29.75 0.80 0.12
N PRO A 122 30.35 -0.17 0.84
CA PRO A 122 31.40 -0.96 0.23
C PRO A 122 30.83 -1.57 -1.06
N ALA A 123 31.53 -1.33 -2.17
CA ALA A 123 31.18 -1.67 -3.55
C ALA A 123 30.93 -3.18 -3.85
N ALA A 124 30.71 -3.99 -2.81
CA ALA A 124 30.61 -5.44 -2.90
C ALA A 124 29.20 -5.93 -3.27
N ASP A 125 28.13 -5.14 -3.08
CA ASP A 125 26.78 -5.61 -3.45
C ASP A 125 25.79 -4.53 -3.93
N GLU A 126 26.31 -3.60 -4.72
CA GLU A 126 25.49 -2.62 -5.44
C GLU A 126 24.49 -3.30 -6.38
N HIS A 127 24.88 -4.46 -6.96
CA HIS A 127 24.05 -5.18 -7.91
C HIS A 127 22.83 -5.87 -7.26
N ALA A 128 22.99 -6.58 -6.13
CA ALA A 128 21.83 -7.21 -5.51
C ALA A 128 20.98 -6.18 -4.74
N THR A 129 21.56 -5.10 -4.24
CA THR A 129 20.79 -3.95 -3.71
C THR A 129 19.96 -3.28 -4.82
N GLN A 130 20.53 -3.11 -6.02
CA GLN A 130 19.81 -2.55 -7.17
C GLN A 130 18.70 -3.49 -7.65
N ARG A 131 18.96 -4.80 -7.74
CA ARG A 131 17.93 -5.80 -8.08
C ARG A 131 16.79 -5.79 -7.07
N PHE A 132 17.12 -5.78 -5.78
CA PHE A 132 16.14 -5.66 -4.71
C PHE A 132 15.27 -4.41 -4.90
N HIS A 133 15.90 -3.26 -5.10
CA HIS A 133 15.19 -2.00 -5.31
C HIS A 133 14.26 -2.06 -6.53
N CYS A 134 14.75 -2.54 -7.68
CA CYS A 134 13.93 -2.67 -8.89
C CYS A 134 12.72 -3.59 -8.70
N LEU A 135 12.91 -4.73 -8.04
CA LEU A 135 11.82 -5.69 -7.78
C LEU A 135 10.74 -5.06 -6.90
N VAL A 136 11.13 -4.44 -5.79
CA VAL A 136 10.17 -3.83 -4.87
C VAL A 136 9.50 -2.61 -5.49
N SER A 137 10.24 -1.77 -6.23
CA SER A 137 9.65 -0.60 -6.88
C SER A 137 8.62 -1.01 -7.94
N ALA A 138 8.96 -1.97 -8.81
CA ALA A 138 8.03 -2.49 -9.82
C ALA A 138 6.78 -3.10 -9.17
N SER A 139 6.96 -3.79 -8.05
CA SER A 139 5.87 -4.39 -7.29
C SER A 139 4.90 -3.35 -6.70
N LEU A 140 5.46 -2.28 -6.11
CA LEU A 140 4.67 -1.17 -5.58
C LEU A 140 3.98 -0.39 -6.68
N GLU A 141 4.61 -0.21 -7.85
CA GLU A 141 4.00 0.42 -9.02
C GLU A 141 2.81 -0.40 -9.55
N ARG A 142 2.94 -1.72 -9.65
CA ARG A 142 1.83 -2.61 -10.01
C ARG A 142 0.69 -2.52 -8.99
N SER A 143 1.00 -2.51 -7.70
CA SER A 143 0.04 -2.33 -6.62
C SER A 143 -0.71 -0.99 -6.72
N ALA A 144 0.01 0.10 -7.01
CA ALA A 144 -0.59 1.42 -7.23
C ALA A 144 -1.49 1.44 -8.49
N ALA A 145 -1.07 0.78 -9.57
CA ALA A 145 -1.87 0.66 -10.79
C ALA A 145 -3.18 -0.13 -10.56
N LEU A 146 -3.14 -1.19 -9.74
CA LEU A 146 -4.34 -1.92 -9.33
C LEU A 146 -5.30 -1.05 -8.51
N LEU A 147 -4.77 -0.22 -7.61
CA LEU A 147 -5.58 0.72 -6.83
C LEU A 147 -6.26 1.78 -7.72
N LEU A 148 -5.55 2.30 -8.72
CA LEU A 148 -6.12 3.25 -9.67
C LEU A 148 -7.28 2.64 -10.45
N ARG A 149 -7.19 1.36 -10.85
CA ARG A 149 -8.30 0.65 -11.49
C ARG A 149 -9.52 0.55 -10.57
N LEU A 150 -9.31 0.29 -9.28
CA LEU A 150 -10.37 0.29 -8.26
C LEU A 150 -11.09 1.66 -8.19
N SER A 151 -10.31 2.73 -8.16
CA SER A 151 -10.82 4.11 -8.08
C SER A 151 -11.59 4.51 -9.34
N ILE A 152 -11.09 4.15 -10.53
CA ILE A 152 -11.77 4.44 -11.81
C ILE A 152 -13.06 3.62 -11.95
N SER A 153 -13.06 2.35 -11.53
CA SER A 153 -14.29 1.55 -11.53
C SER A 153 -15.39 2.18 -10.67
N SER A 154 -15.03 2.84 -9.56
CA SER A 154 -16.00 3.55 -8.71
C SER A 154 -16.51 4.88 -9.29
N ARG A 155 -15.90 5.38 -10.38
CA ARG A 155 -16.26 6.65 -11.06
C ARG A 155 -16.97 6.44 -12.41
N ASN A 156 -16.91 5.24 -12.99
CA ASN A 156 -17.29 4.98 -14.37
C ASN A 156 -18.78 4.63 -14.62
N GLU A 157 -19.69 4.82 -13.66
CA GLU A 157 -21.13 4.80 -13.98
C GLU A 157 -21.59 6.08 -14.72
N GLU A 158 -20.77 7.16 -14.76
CA GLU A 158 -21.19 8.45 -15.33
C GLU A 158 -20.37 8.98 -16.53
N ASP A 159 -19.30 8.32 -16.99
CA ASP A 159 -18.53 8.86 -18.13
C ASP A 159 -17.85 7.76 -18.98
N LEU A 160 -18.51 7.37 -20.07
CA LEU A 160 -18.10 6.28 -20.98
C LEU A 160 -17.34 6.75 -22.24
N GLU A 161 -16.92 8.02 -22.35
CA GLU A 161 -16.33 8.56 -23.60
C GLU A 161 -14.86 9.01 -23.54
N ALA A 162 -14.11 8.68 -22.48
CA ALA A 162 -12.68 8.98 -22.43
C ALA A 162 -11.84 7.69 -22.59
N GLY A 163 -11.55 7.32 -23.83
CA GLY A 163 -10.50 6.35 -24.12
C GLY A 163 -9.14 6.92 -23.73
N ILE A 164 -8.61 6.54 -22.57
CA ILE A 164 -7.30 7.00 -22.13
C ILE A 164 -6.24 5.93 -22.38
N ARG A 165 -5.32 6.27 -23.29
CA ARG A 165 -4.03 5.62 -23.46
C ARG A 165 -3.16 5.95 -22.25
N VAL A 166 -2.80 4.94 -21.46
CA VAL A 166 -1.71 5.06 -20.50
C VAL A 166 -0.42 5.22 -21.31
N SER A 167 0.03 6.47 -21.47
CA SER A 167 1.37 6.76 -22.00
C SER A 167 2.36 6.51 -20.86
N SER A 168 2.96 5.33 -20.85
CA SER A 168 4.09 5.00 -20.02
C SER A 168 5.31 5.81 -20.48
N ASN A 169 5.44 7.05 -20.00
CA ASN A 169 6.68 7.81 -20.10
C ASN A 169 7.40 7.78 -18.75
N SER A 170 8.08 6.67 -18.48
CA SER A 170 9.19 6.61 -17.54
C SER A 170 10.26 5.72 -18.17
N SER A 171 11.22 6.37 -18.81
CA SER A 171 12.48 5.77 -19.21
C SER A 171 13.27 5.42 -17.95
N ASP A 172 13.10 4.19 -17.49
CA ASP A 172 14.11 3.35 -16.84
C ASP A 172 13.46 1.99 -16.57
N THR A 173 13.20 1.26 -17.65
CA THR A 173 12.83 -0.15 -17.59
C THR A 173 14.03 -0.91 -17.02
N CYS A 174 14.04 -1.13 -15.71
CA CYS A 174 14.97 -2.08 -15.09
C CYS A 174 14.56 -3.48 -15.55
N CYS A 175 15.38 -4.09 -16.41
CA CYS A 175 15.22 -5.48 -16.86
C CYS A 175 15.46 -6.43 -15.68
N CYS A 176 14.46 -6.64 -14.84
CA CYS A 176 14.44 -7.78 -13.94
C CYS A 176 13.62 -8.84 -14.65
N ASP A 177 14.24 -9.97 -15.01
CA ASP A 177 13.52 -11.12 -15.52
C ASP A 177 12.40 -11.49 -14.53
N ASP A 178 11.16 -11.55 -15.01
CA ASP A 178 9.93 -11.70 -14.20
C ASP A 178 9.84 -13.05 -13.42
N ASP A 179 10.79 -13.96 -13.61
CA ASP A 179 10.79 -15.31 -13.04
C ASP A 179 11.74 -15.50 -11.82
N GLU A 180 12.41 -14.45 -11.35
CA GLU A 180 13.44 -14.59 -10.32
C GLU A 180 12.85 -14.55 -8.89
N ALA A 181 12.79 -15.73 -8.25
CA ALA A 181 12.28 -15.88 -6.89
C ALA A 181 13.13 -15.09 -5.87
N PRO A 182 12.52 -14.51 -4.81
CA PRO A 182 13.22 -13.75 -3.77
C PRO A 182 14.33 -14.56 -3.06
N GLU A 183 14.26 -15.90 -3.14
CA GLU A 183 15.30 -16.81 -2.65
C GLU A 183 16.62 -16.72 -3.43
N MET A 184 16.59 -16.40 -4.74
CA MET A 184 17.79 -16.22 -5.57
C MET A 184 18.54 -14.94 -5.17
N LEU A 185 17.81 -13.88 -4.84
CA LEU A 185 18.35 -12.62 -4.32
C LEU A 185 19.12 -12.84 -3.00
N VAL A 186 18.52 -13.58 -2.07
CA VAL A 186 19.13 -13.92 -0.78
C VAL A 186 20.35 -14.83 -0.95
N ARG A 187 20.29 -15.81 -1.86
CA ARG A 187 21.41 -16.72 -2.17
C ARG A 187 22.60 -15.99 -2.78
N SER A 188 22.36 -15.03 -3.68
CA SER A 188 23.40 -14.15 -4.23
C SER A 188 24.12 -13.41 -3.11
N PHE A 189 23.37 -12.74 -2.23
CA PHE A 189 23.89 -11.99 -1.09
C PHE A 189 24.70 -12.87 -0.11
N LEU A 190 24.18 -14.05 0.24
CA LEU A 190 24.82 -14.94 1.22
C LEU A 190 26.11 -15.59 0.69
N SER A 191 26.19 -15.88 -0.61
CA SER A 191 27.38 -16.52 -1.20
C SER A 191 28.65 -15.64 -1.13
N GLN A 192 28.50 -14.32 -1.03
CA GLN A 192 29.60 -13.34 -0.96
C GLN A 192 30.00 -12.94 0.48
N GLN A 193 29.29 -13.40 1.51
CA GLN A 193 29.53 -13.00 2.92
C GLN A 193 30.72 -13.71 3.61
N GLN A 194 31.35 -14.71 2.96
CA GLN A 194 32.28 -15.62 3.64
C GLN A 194 33.66 -15.01 4.00
N GLN A 195 33.86 -13.69 3.83
CA GLN A 195 35.18 -13.04 3.99
C GLN A 195 35.28 -11.85 4.98
N GLN A 196 34.23 -11.41 5.70
CA GLN A 196 34.28 -10.11 6.40
C GLN A 196 33.72 -10.06 7.84
N ASP A 197 34.43 -9.34 8.74
CA ASP A 197 34.15 -9.14 10.18
C ASP A 197 32.83 -8.38 10.49
N GLN A 198 32.05 -8.02 9.45
CA GLN A 198 30.74 -7.36 9.51
C GLN A 198 29.57 -8.30 9.18
N GLY A 199 29.79 -9.61 9.20
CA GLY A 199 28.84 -10.63 8.73
C GLY A 199 27.43 -10.54 9.34
N ALA A 200 27.29 -10.16 10.61
CA ALA A 200 25.98 -10.08 11.27
C ALA A 200 25.08 -8.95 10.72
N ALA A 201 25.65 -7.78 10.41
CA ALA A 201 24.89 -6.66 9.88
C ALA A 201 24.51 -6.90 8.40
N LEU A 202 25.43 -7.47 7.62
CA LEU A 202 25.17 -7.88 6.23
C LEU A 202 24.12 -8.99 6.15
N ALA A 203 24.15 -9.98 7.07
CA ALA A 203 23.12 -11.02 7.15
C ALA A 203 21.74 -10.44 7.48
N SER A 204 21.68 -9.47 8.39
CA SER A 204 20.44 -8.76 8.75
C SER A 204 19.89 -7.98 7.56
N ILE A 205 20.76 -7.33 6.77
CA ILE A 205 20.38 -6.64 5.54
C ILE A 205 19.81 -7.63 4.51
N GLY A 206 20.52 -8.72 4.24
CA GLY A 206 20.07 -9.78 3.33
C GLY A 206 18.71 -10.36 3.70
N PHE A 207 18.51 -10.63 4.99
CA PHE A 207 17.22 -11.07 5.53
C PHE A 207 16.11 -10.04 5.30
N CYS A 208 16.36 -8.76 5.61
CA CYS A 208 15.37 -7.71 5.42
C CYS A 208 14.99 -7.54 3.94
N MET A 209 15.96 -7.58 3.03
CA MET A 209 15.68 -7.51 1.59
C MET A 209 14.86 -8.69 1.08
N GLY A 210 15.22 -9.92 1.48
CA GLY A 210 14.46 -11.11 1.10
C GLY A 210 13.01 -11.07 1.57
N GLU A 211 12.80 -10.75 2.85
CA GLU A 211 11.45 -10.65 3.42
C GLU A 211 10.66 -9.48 2.83
N MET A 212 11.29 -8.33 2.58
CA MET A 212 10.61 -7.20 1.93
C MET A 212 10.21 -7.53 0.49
N ALA A 213 11.07 -8.21 -0.28
CA ALA A 213 10.76 -8.62 -1.64
C ALA A 213 9.58 -9.61 -1.68
N LYS A 214 9.58 -10.58 -0.76
CA LYS A 214 8.48 -11.53 -0.59
C LYS A 214 7.18 -10.82 -0.19
N GLU A 215 7.26 -9.90 0.76
CA GLU A 215 6.11 -9.14 1.24
C GLU A 215 5.54 -8.23 0.15
N ALA A 216 6.38 -7.65 -0.72
CA ALA A 216 5.95 -6.85 -1.85
C ALA A 216 5.13 -7.67 -2.87
N LEU A 217 5.60 -8.86 -3.24
CA LEU A 217 4.83 -9.78 -4.09
C LEU A 217 3.52 -10.23 -3.43
N GLN A 218 3.55 -10.44 -2.12
CA GLN A 218 2.34 -10.79 -1.37
C GLN A 218 1.34 -9.63 -1.28
N LEU A 219 1.84 -8.39 -1.17
CA LEU A 219 1.04 -7.17 -1.25
C LEU A 219 0.33 -7.07 -2.60
N GLU A 220 1.01 -7.35 -3.72
CA GLU A 220 0.36 -7.40 -5.04
C GLU A 220 -0.79 -8.42 -5.09
N ALA A 221 -0.59 -9.61 -4.54
CA ALA A 221 -1.64 -10.63 -4.46
C ALA A 221 -2.84 -10.14 -3.62
N TYR A 222 -2.59 -9.48 -2.49
CA TYR A 222 -3.67 -8.87 -1.70
C TYR A 222 -4.38 -7.73 -2.42
N MET A 223 -3.67 -6.95 -3.23
CA MET A 223 -4.25 -5.91 -4.06
C MET A 223 -5.12 -6.48 -5.18
N LEU A 224 -4.71 -7.61 -5.77
CA LEU A 224 -5.54 -8.34 -6.74
C LEU A 224 -6.82 -8.87 -6.09
N ASP A 225 -6.72 -9.54 -4.94
CA ASP A 225 -7.88 -9.99 -4.17
C ASP A 225 -8.82 -8.82 -3.84
N LEU A 226 -8.26 -7.66 -3.48
CA LEU A 226 -9.03 -6.46 -3.20
C LEU A 226 -9.82 -5.99 -4.44
N THR A 227 -9.18 -5.99 -5.61
CA THR A 227 -9.85 -5.62 -6.88
C THR A 227 -10.94 -6.60 -7.30
N LEU A 228 -10.77 -7.90 -7.02
CA LEU A 228 -11.77 -8.92 -7.34
C LEU A 228 -13.01 -8.84 -6.44
N LEU A 229 -12.85 -8.40 -5.18
CA LEU A 229 -13.95 -8.30 -4.22
C LEU A 229 -14.76 -7.00 -4.33
N SER A 230 -14.24 -6.01 -5.05
CA SER A 230 -14.90 -4.71 -5.25
C SER A 230 -15.79 -4.64 -6.50
N HIS A 231 -15.77 -5.68 -7.34
CA HIS A 231 -16.60 -5.86 -8.53
C HIS A 231 -17.71 -6.89 -8.27
#